data_AF-A0A5N5DCA8-F1
#
_entry.id   AF-A0A5N5DCA8-F1
#
_cell.length_a   1.000
_cell.length_b   1.000
_cell.length_c   1.000
_cell.angle_alpha   90.00
_cell.angle_beta   90.00
_cell.angle_gamma   90.00
#
_symmetry.space_group_name_H-M   'P 1'
#
loop_
_entity.id
_entity.type
_entity.pdbx_description
1 polymer ?
#
loop_
_entity_poly.entity_id
_entity_poly.type
_entity_poly.pdbx_seq_one_letter_code
_entity_poly.pdbx_strand_id
1 'polypeptide(L)'
;MPPPKPPGATKVAARPLPPLPKLRVRNPNKTEGNPCVGIMTSVLGCWASQGYNVGGCAAVEQQLRACMDAPRPKAQKKNAINYHLSRMYPKIVGPHKRK
;
A
#
# COMPACT_ATOMS: atom_id res chain seq x y z
N MET A 1 7.67 0.14 -30.58
CA MET A 1 7.78 0.88 -29.31
C MET A 1 8.07 -0.12 -28.20
N PRO A 2 9.27 -0.12 -27.59
CA PRO A 2 9.55 -0.98 -26.45
C PRO A 2 8.89 -0.43 -25.17
N PRO A 3 8.45 -1.29 -24.22
CA PRO A 3 7.81 -0.86 -22.99
C PRO A 3 8.80 -0.18 -22.03
N PRO A 4 8.35 0.79 -21.20
CA PRO A 4 9.20 1.49 -20.26
C PRO A 4 9.68 0.54 -19.14
N LYS A 5 10.99 0.55 -18.89
CA LYS A 5 11.60 -0.16 -17.75
C LYS A 5 11.17 0.51 -16.44
N PRO A 6 10.81 -0.25 -15.40
CA PRO A 6 10.46 0.32 -14.10
C PRO A 6 11.69 1.03 -13.49
N PRO A 7 11.52 2.26 -12.95
CA PRO A 7 12.60 2.97 -12.30
C PRO A 7 12.88 2.34 -10.93
N GLY A 8 14.15 1.99 -10.68
CA GLY A 8 14.66 1.94 -9.30
C GLY A 8 14.69 0.60 -8.57
N ALA A 9 14.84 -0.53 -9.26
CA ALA A 9 15.36 -1.73 -8.58
C ALA A 9 16.88 -1.61 -8.43
N THR A 10 17.36 -0.73 -7.54
CA THR A 10 18.73 -0.83 -7.03
C THR A 10 18.90 -2.24 -6.50
N LYS A 11 19.72 -3.05 -7.17
CA LYS A 11 20.17 -4.34 -6.65
C LYS A 11 20.92 -4.03 -5.36
N VAL A 12 20.22 -4.10 -4.22
CA VAL A 12 20.84 -4.08 -2.92
C VAL A 12 21.70 -5.33 -2.90
N ALA A 13 23.01 -5.18 -3.13
CA ALA A 13 23.96 -6.24 -2.90
C ALA A 13 23.63 -6.82 -1.53
N ALA A 14 23.37 -8.12 -1.46
CA ALA A 14 22.94 -8.82 -0.25
C ALA A 14 24.08 -8.80 0.79
N ARG A 15 24.29 -7.62 1.38
CA ARG A 15 25.15 -7.44 2.53
C ARG A 15 24.39 -8.03 3.72
N PRO A 16 25.03 -8.91 4.50
CA PRO A 16 24.38 -9.48 5.67
C PRO A 16 23.94 -8.34 6.60
N LEU A 17 22.73 -8.46 7.15
CA LEU A 17 22.24 -7.47 8.11
C LEU A 17 23.17 -7.46 9.34
N PRO A 18 23.43 -6.29 9.95
CA PRO A 18 24.05 -6.24 11.25
C PRO A 18 23.18 -7.00 12.28
N PRO A 19 23.76 -7.45 13.41
CA PRO A 19 23.00 -8.16 14.42
C PRO A 19 21.88 -7.26 14.99
N LEU A 20 20.64 -7.59 14.62
CA LEU A 20 19.44 -6.94 15.12
C LEU A 20 18.93 -7.66 16.38
N PRO A 21 18.26 -6.96 17.30
CA PRO A 21 17.61 -7.60 18.43
C PRO A 21 16.41 -8.46 17.99
N LYS A 22 15.65 -8.01 16.98
CA LYS A 22 14.50 -8.73 16.40
C LYS A 22 14.33 -8.35 14.92
N LEU A 23 14.31 -9.34 14.03
CA LEU A 23 13.98 -9.13 12.62
C LEU A 23 12.46 -9.07 12.43
N ARG A 24 11.95 -7.90 12.05
CA ARG A 24 10.51 -7.68 11.89
C ARG A 24 10.20 -6.64 10.80
N VAL A 25 9.16 -6.87 10.03
CA VAL A 25 8.57 -5.88 9.13
C VAL A 25 7.60 -5.01 9.93
N ARG A 26 7.80 -3.68 9.90
CA ARG A 26 6.99 -2.70 10.64
C ARG A 26 5.52 -2.72 10.22
N ASN A 27 5.27 -2.64 8.91
CA ASN A 27 3.94 -2.67 8.32
C ASN A 27 3.81 -3.91 7.42
N PRO A 28 3.43 -5.07 7.98
CA PRO A 28 3.36 -6.33 7.22
C PRO A 28 2.16 -6.41 6.29
N ASN A 29 1.12 -5.61 6.51
CA ASN A 29 -0.06 -5.55 5.66
C ASN A 29 -0.01 -4.30 4.79
N LYS A 30 -0.58 -4.40 3.58
CA LYS A 30 -0.84 -3.23 2.75
C LYS A 30 -1.89 -2.37 3.45
N THR A 31 -1.65 -1.08 3.50
CA THR A 31 -2.67 -0.12 3.92
C THR A 31 -3.60 0.09 2.73
N GLU A 32 -4.77 -0.54 2.74
CA GLU A 32 -5.80 -0.23 1.75
C GLU A 32 -6.43 1.11 2.11
N GLY A 33 -6.28 2.08 1.20
CA GLY A 33 -6.91 3.39 1.33
C GLY A 33 -8.43 3.30 1.15
N ASN A 34 -9.14 4.35 1.55
CA ASN A 34 -10.59 4.42 1.32
C ASN A 34 -10.86 4.49 -0.20
N PRO A 35 -11.63 3.54 -0.77
CA PRO A 35 -11.88 3.47 -2.22
C PRO A 35 -12.61 4.71 -2.77
N CYS A 36 -13.37 5.42 -1.94
CA CYS A 36 -14.14 6.59 -2.37
C CYS A 36 -13.30 7.86 -2.48
N VAL A 37 -12.08 7.88 -1.94
CA VAL A 37 -11.21 9.06 -2.00
C VAL A 37 -10.78 9.35 -3.43
N GLY A 38 -10.49 8.31 -4.22
CA GLY A 38 -10.17 8.49 -5.64
C GLY A 38 -11.32 9.08 -6.44
N ILE A 39 -12.55 8.61 -6.19
CA ILE A 39 -13.75 9.13 -6.87
C ILE A 39 -14.03 10.56 -6.41
N MET A 40 -13.85 10.86 -5.13
CA MET A 40 -13.99 12.21 -4.59
C MET A 40 -13.02 13.19 -5.24
N THR A 41 -11.76 12.80 -5.45
CA THR A 41 -10.79 13.63 -6.18
C THR A 41 -11.21 13.86 -7.64
N SER A 42 -11.85 12.88 -8.28
CA SER A 42 -12.40 13.05 -9.63
C SER A 42 -13.57 14.03 -9.68
N VAL A 43 -14.45 14.04 -8.67
CA VAL A 43 -15.54 15.05 -8.55
C VAL A 43 -14.95 16.45 -8.43
N LEU A 44 -13.96 16.63 -7.56
CA LEU A 44 -13.28 17.91 -7.39
C LEU A 44 -12.58 18.36 -8.68
N GLY A 45 -11.93 17.44 -9.40
CA GLY A 45 -11.33 17.73 -10.71
C GLY A 45 -12.36 18.10 -11.79
N CYS A 46 -13.55 17.49 -11.72
CA CYS A 46 -14.66 17.82 -12.64
C CYS A 46 -15.19 19.23 -12.39
N TRP A 47 -15.40 19.60 -11.12
CA TRP A 47 -15.81 20.96 -10.77
C TRP A 47 -14.74 22.00 -11.08
N ALA A 48 -13.46 21.65 -10.92
CA ALA A 48 -12.35 22.53 -11.27
C ALA A 48 -12.25 22.81 -12.78
N SER A 49 -12.66 21.87 -13.64
CA SER A 49 -12.55 21.99 -15.09
C SER A 49 -13.80 22.54 -15.77
N GLN A 50 -14.98 22.13 -15.33
CA GLN A 50 -16.26 22.48 -15.97
C GLN A 50 -17.09 23.51 -15.18
N GLY A 51 -16.67 23.83 -13.94
CA GLY A 51 -17.44 24.66 -13.03
C GLY A 51 -18.31 23.84 -12.09
N TYR A 52 -18.76 24.48 -11.01
CA TYR A 52 -19.59 23.84 -9.99
C TYR A 52 -20.98 23.54 -10.53
N ASN A 53 -21.48 22.32 -10.28
CA ASN A 53 -22.87 21.92 -10.55
C ASN A 53 -23.29 22.03 -12.03
N VAL A 54 -22.37 21.69 -12.94
CA VAL A 54 -22.68 21.47 -14.36
C VAL A 54 -23.11 20.02 -14.58
N GLY A 55 -24.11 19.81 -15.46
CA GLY A 55 -24.63 18.47 -15.78
C GLY A 55 -23.57 17.47 -16.26
N GLY A 56 -22.39 17.95 -16.70
CA GLY A 56 -21.24 17.12 -17.07
C GLY A 56 -20.59 16.34 -15.92
N CYS A 57 -20.82 16.72 -14.66
CA CYS A 57 -20.25 16.03 -13.49
C CYS A 57 -21.21 15.04 -12.81
N ALA A 58 -22.48 14.99 -13.24
CA ALA A 58 -23.52 14.19 -12.59
C ALA A 58 -23.17 12.68 -12.53
N ALA A 59 -22.53 12.14 -13.56
CA ALA A 59 -22.13 10.74 -13.59
C ALA A 59 -21.07 10.40 -12.50
N VAL A 60 -20.12 11.30 -12.28
CA VAL A 60 -19.04 11.11 -11.29
C VAL A 60 -19.57 11.29 -9.86
N GLU A 61 -20.52 12.20 -9.67
CA GLU A 61 -21.23 12.39 -8.39
C GLU A 61 -22.06 11.15 -8.02
N GLN A 62 -22.75 10.53 -8.99
CA GLN A 62 -23.48 9.28 -8.76
C GLN A 62 -22.55 8.13 -8.38
N GLN A 63 -21.36 8.03 -9.00
CA GLN A 63 -20.35 7.05 -8.61
C GLN A 63 -19.85 7.27 -7.18
N LEU A 64 -19.67 8.53 -6.76
CA LEU A 64 -19.27 8.85 -5.39
C LEU A 64 -20.36 8.42 -4.40
N ARG A 65 -21.62 8.66 -4.72
CA ARG A 65 -22.76 8.26 -3.90
C ARG A 65 -22.84 6.74 -3.77
N ALA A 66 -22.75 6.02 -4.89
CA ALA A 66 -22.71 4.55 -4.89
C ALA A 66 -21.55 4.00 -4.05
N CYS A 67 -20.37 4.65 -4.08
CA CYS A 67 -19.24 4.24 -3.25
C CYS A 67 -19.48 4.45 -1.75
N MET A 68 -20.11 5.56 -1.36
CA MET A 68 -20.40 5.90 0.04
C MET A 68 -21.55 5.06 0.61
N ASP A 69 -22.53 4.71 -0.22
CA ASP A 69 -23.67 3.86 0.18
C ASP A 69 -23.26 2.38 0.26
N ALA A 70 -22.19 1.98 -0.43
CA ALA A 70 -21.68 0.61 -0.37
C ALA A 70 -21.12 0.25 1.04
N PRO A 71 -21.35 -0.99 1.51
CA PRO A 71 -20.79 -1.43 2.77
C PRO A 71 -19.25 -1.48 2.70
N ARG A 72 -18.60 -1.13 3.82
CA ARG A 72 -17.14 -1.12 3.90
C ARG A 72 -16.58 -2.53 3.65
N PRO A 73 -15.50 -2.66 2.86
CA PRO A 73 -14.88 -3.96 2.62
C PRO A 73 -14.38 -4.56 3.93
N LYS A 74 -14.49 -5.89 4.04
CA LYS A 74 -14.03 -6.62 5.23
C LYS A 74 -12.52 -6.46 5.37
N ALA A 75 -12.06 -6.34 6.61
CA ALA A 75 -10.64 -6.27 6.91
C ALA A 75 -9.92 -7.52 6.37
N GLN A 76 -8.85 -7.32 5.60
CA GLN A 76 -8.07 -8.42 5.06
C GLN A 76 -7.36 -9.20 6.19
N LYS A 77 -7.12 -10.48 5.94
CA LYS A 77 -6.38 -11.35 6.86
C LYS A 77 -4.98 -10.78 7.11
N LYS A 78 -4.59 -10.70 8.37
CA LYS A 78 -3.26 -10.20 8.76
C LYS A 78 -2.16 -11.13 8.24
N ASN A 79 -1.12 -10.56 7.65
CA ASN A 79 0.08 -11.28 7.23
C ASN A 79 0.88 -11.79 8.43
N ALA A 80 1.18 -13.09 8.42
CA ALA A 80 1.95 -13.77 9.45
C ALA A 80 3.48 -13.69 9.24
N ILE A 81 3.96 -12.80 8.37
CA ILE A 81 5.40 -12.71 8.02
C ILE A 81 6.30 -12.57 9.25
N ASN A 82 5.89 -11.75 10.22
CA ASN A 82 6.67 -11.50 11.43
C ASN A 82 6.80 -12.74 12.33
N TYR A 83 5.83 -13.66 12.29
CA TYR A 83 5.90 -14.94 13.01
C TYR A 83 6.98 -15.85 12.41
N HIS A 84 7.02 -15.96 11.08
CA HIS A 84 8.03 -16.76 10.40
C HIS A 84 9.42 -16.14 10.51
N LEU A 85 9.54 -14.81 10.38
CA LEU A 85 10.81 -14.10 10.52
C LEU A 85 11.41 -14.29 11.91
N SER A 86 10.61 -14.19 12.99
CA SER A 86 11.14 -14.42 14.34
C SER A 86 11.64 -15.85 14.56
N ARG A 87 11.01 -16.85 13.94
CA ARG A 87 11.40 -18.26 14.08
C ARG A 87 12.64 -18.60 13.26
N MET A 88 12.79 -17.98 12.09
CA MET A 88 13.94 -18.21 11.21
C MET A 88 15.15 -17.34 11.55
N TYR A 89 14.95 -16.22 12.24
CA TYR A 89 16.03 -15.27 12.54
C TYR A 89 17.28 -15.90 13.20
N PRO A 90 17.16 -16.82 14.19
CA PRO A 90 18.34 -17.48 14.76
C PRO A 90 19.13 -18.36 13.79
N LYS A 91 18.49 -18.82 12.70
CA LYS A 91 19.12 -19.67 11.66
C LYS A 91 19.72 -18.87 10.51
N ILE A 92 19.31 -17.61 10.37
CA ILE A 92 19.70 -16.72 9.26
C ILE A 92 20.75 -15.69 9.73
N VAL A 93 20.74 -15.35 11.03
CA VAL A 93 21.73 -14.44 11.60
C VAL A 93 23.12 -15.06 11.50
N GLY A 94 24.07 -14.29 10.94
CA GLY A 94 25.46 -14.70 10.85
C GLY A 94 26.13 -14.82 12.24
N PRO A 95 27.38 -15.30 12.29
CA PRO A 95 28.14 -15.40 13.53
C PRO A 95 28.16 -14.04 14.24
N HIS A 96 27.62 -14.00 15.45
CA HIS A 96 27.58 -12.83 16.31
C HIS A 96 28.34 -13.13 17.60
N LYS A 97 29.12 -12.16 18.12
CA LYS A 97 29.70 -12.29 19.45
C LYS A 97 28.56 -12.33 20.46
N ARG A 98 28.39 -13.46 21.16
CA ARG A 98 27.66 -13.49 22.43
C ARG A 98 28.40 -12.55 23.40
N LYS A 99 27.65 -11.64 24.01
CA LYS A 99 28.16 -10.80 25.09
C LYS A 99 28.19 -11.61 26.38
#